data_AF-A0A923A668-F1
#
_entry.id   AF-A0A923A668-F1
#
_cell.length_a   1.000
_cell.length_b   1.000
_cell.length_c   1.000
_cell.angle_alpha   90.00
_cell.angle_beta   90.00
_cell.angle_gamma   90.00
#
_symmetry.space_group_name_H-M   'P 1'
#
loop_
_entity.id
_entity.type
_entity.pdbx_description
1 polymer ?
#
loop_
_entity_poly.entity_id
_entity_poly.type
_entity_poly.pdbx_seq_one_letter_code
_entity_poly.pdbx_strand_id
1 'polypeptide(L)'
;MATRLEKLLESIDPARTIDQVSAATDEAFNSFRCDHPIRSFDDYKKYMSAFVQYVEQTVVKFKSNDPFDKEFFWTRYSNLVSNRHGRDAWKMNYEKITTGKDGGLYKLLKDVAAMILDDRSGREISARVWRFWESLTNGEKLETVDEFLQKFGHLLPSEYTSGGGAYLKVNFPRVLEKYPQLLMEIRRAMI
;
A
#
# COMPACT_ATOMS: atom_id res chain seq x y z
N MET A 1 -16.27 -26.31 -6.28
CA MET A 1 -14.88 -26.07 -5.82
C MET A 1 -14.44 -24.75 -6.39
N ALA A 2 -13.79 -23.88 -5.60
CA ALA A 2 -13.27 -22.61 -6.10
C ALA A 2 -12.11 -22.83 -7.09
N THR A 3 -12.10 -22.08 -8.20
CA THR A 3 -11.01 -22.10 -9.19
C THR A 3 -9.74 -21.50 -8.60
N ARG A 4 -8.59 -21.67 -9.28
CA ARG A 4 -7.33 -21.06 -8.83
C ARG A 4 -7.43 -19.53 -8.84
N LEU A 5 -8.12 -18.96 -9.81
CA LEU A 5 -8.39 -17.53 -9.89
C LEU A 5 -9.23 -17.06 -8.70
N GLU A 6 -10.34 -17.73 -8.41
CA GLU A 6 -11.22 -17.37 -7.28
C GLU A 6 -10.47 -17.40 -5.95
N LYS A 7 -9.60 -18.41 -5.75
CA LYS A 7 -8.72 -18.47 -4.56
C LYS A 7 -7.75 -17.29 -4.49
N LEU A 8 -7.17 -16.88 -5.62
CA LEU A 8 -6.34 -15.66 -5.66
C LEU A 8 -7.19 -14.45 -5.27
N LEU A 9 -8.34 -14.24 -5.92
CA LEU A 9 -9.20 -13.08 -5.67
C LEU A 9 -9.65 -13.00 -4.20
N GLU A 10 -10.01 -14.14 -3.61
CA GLU A 10 -10.34 -14.24 -2.19
C GLU A 10 -9.13 -13.93 -1.30
N SER A 11 -7.91 -14.29 -1.73
CA SER A 11 -6.70 -13.95 -0.99
C SER A 11 -6.37 -12.46 -1.09
N ILE A 12 -6.58 -11.80 -2.23
CA ILE A 12 -6.29 -10.36 -2.39
C ILE A 12 -7.49 -9.47 -2.01
N ASP A 13 -8.57 -10.04 -1.47
CA ASP A 13 -9.74 -9.25 -1.05
C ASP A 13 -9.30 -8.10 -0.12
N PRO A 14 -9.87 -6.89 -0.26
CA PRO A 14 -9.58 -5.75 0.60
C PRO A 14 -9.68 -6.06 2.09
N ALA A 15 -10.66 -6.89 2.50
CA ALA A 15 -10.88 -7.27 3.89
C ALA A 15 -9.71 -8.11 4.48
N ARG A 16 -8.88 -8.70 3.62
CA ARG A 16 -7.71 -9.52 3.98
C ARG A 16 -6.37 -8.86 3.67
N THR A 17 -6.37 -7.69 3.06
CA THR A 17 -5.16 -6.99 2.64
C THR A 17 -5.21 -5.55 3.14
N ILE A 18 -5.94 -4.68 2.46
CA ILE A 18 -6.02 -3.24 2.74
C ILE A 18 -6.59 -2.97 4.13
N ASP A 19 -7.72 -3.56 4.49
CA ASP A 19 -8.42 -3.25 5.75
C ASP A 19 -7.62 -3.73 6.98
N GLN A 20 -6.95 -4.89 6.87
CA GLN A 20 -6.10 -5.41 7.95
C GLN A 20 -4.86 -4.54 8.16
N VAL A 21 -4.21 -4.13 7.06
CA VAL A 21 -3.07 -3.21 7.12
C VAL A 21 -3.52 -1.85 7.64
N SER A 22 -4.74 -1.39 7.31
CA SER A 22 -5.32 -0.14 7.83
C SER A 22 -5.52 -0.18 9.32
N ALA A 23 -6.20 -1.20 9.83
CA ALA A 23 -6.42 -1.33 11.26
C ALA A 23 -5.09 -1.35 12.05
N ALA A 24 -4.09 -2.09 11.56
CA ALA A 24 -2.77 -2.14 12.19
C ALA A 24 -2.01 -0.80 12.11
N THR A 25 -2.15 -0.08 11.00
CA THR A 25 -1.54 1.24 10.81
C THR A 25 -2.18 2.28 11.73
N ASP A 26 -3.51 2.26 11.86
CA ASP A 26 -4.25 3.15 12.76
C ASP A 26 -3.91 2.86 14.22
N GLU A 27 -3.81 1.59 14.62
CA GLU A 27 -3.33 1.19 15.94
C GLU A 27 -1.94 1.78 16.21
N ALA A 28 -0.99 1.56 15.29
CA ALA A 28 0.37 2.06 15.41
C ALA A 28 0.44 3.59 15.49
N PHE A 29 -0.35 4.29 14.68
CA PHE A 29 -0.41 5.74 14.70
C PHE A 29 -0.88 6.26 16.07
N ASN A 30 -1.92 5.65 16.63
CA ASN A 30 -2.51 6.07 17.91
C ASN A 30 -1.64 5.70 19.12
N SER A 31 -0.90 4.61 19.05
CA SER A 31 -0.02 4.12 20.13
C SER A 31 1.40 4.68 20.08
N PHE A 32 1.81 5.31 18.97
CA PHE A 32 3.14 5.90 18.86
C PHE A 32 3.38 6.97 19.93
N ARG A 33 4.54 6.91 20.57
CA ARG A 33 5.03 7.86 21.55
C ARG A 33 6.47 8.20 21.25
N CYS A 34 6.77 9.49 21.12
CA CYS A 34 8.13 9.97 20.99
C CYS A 34 8.24 11.32 21.70
N ASP A 35 8.91 11.32 22.84
CA ASP A 35 8.98 12.47 23.76
C ASP A 35 10.10 13.46 23.38
N HIS A 36 10.69 13.30 22.19
CA HIS A 36 11.77 14.15 21.72
C HIS A 36 11.23 15.32 20.90
N PRO A 37 11.39 16.58 21.36
CA PRO A 37 11.00 17.74 20.58
C PRO A 37 11.90 17.88 19.35
N ILE A 38 11.30 18.17 18.20
CA ILE A 38 12.03 18.43 16.96
C ILE A 38 12.58 19.86 17.00
N ARG A 39 13.86 20.03 17.33
CA ARG A 39 14.53 21.34 17.41
C ARG A 39 15.54 21.56 16.29
N SER A 40 15.99 20.48 15.69
CA SER A 40 16.95 20.47 14.61
C SER A 40 16.51 19.53 13.51
N PHE A 41 17.20 19.61 12.38
CA PHE A 41 16.98 18.70 11.27
C PHE A 41 17.38 17.25 11.62
N ASP A 42 18.38 17.05 12.50
CA ASP A 42 18.73 15.70 12.95
C ASP A 42 17.65 15.12 13.89
N ASP A 43 17.05 15.94 14.76
CA ASP A 43 15.90 15.52 15.58
C ASP A 43 14.73 15.09 14.69
N TYR A 44 14.48 15.85 13.62
CA TYR A 44 13.45 15.50 12.63
C TYR A 44 13.74 14.16 11.96
N LYS A 45 14.98 13.94 11.48
CA LYS A 45 15.36 12.64 10.89
C LYS A 45 15.13 11.51 11.88
N LYS A 46 15.60 11.67 13.12
CA LYS A 46 15.45 10.67 14.18
C LYS A 46 13.98 10.39 14.48
N TYR A 47 13.16 11.43 14.57
CA TYR A 47 11.72 11.32 14.84
C TYR A 47 11.01 10.55 13.71
N MET A 48 11.23 10.94 12.46
CA MET A 48 10.60 10.27 11.32
C MET A 48 11.08 8.83 11.15
N SER A 49 12.38 8.57 11.35
CA SER A 49 12.92 7.21 11.34
C SER A 49 12.28 6.32 12.41
N ALA A 50 12.15 6.82 13.64
CA ALA A 50 11.51 6.10 14.73
C ALA A 50 10.02 5.83 14.46
N PHE A 51 9.30 6.82 13.91
CA PHE A 51 7.90 6.66 13.53
C PHE A 51 7.72 5.60 12.44
N VAL A 52 8.50 5.68 11.34
CA VAL A 52 8.40 4.70 10.25
C VAL A 52 8.75 3.30 10.74
N GLN A 53 9.80 3.14 11.55
CA GLN A 53 10.13 1.85 12.14
C GLN A 53 8.96 1.30 12.96
N TYR A 54 8.39 2.12 13.84
CA TYR A 54 7.32 1.70 14.74
C TYR A 54 6.08 1.24 13.98
N VAL A 55 5.65 2.03 12.98
CA VAL A 55 4.50 1.66 12.15
C VAL A 55 4.78 0.39 11.36
N GLU A 56 5.94 0.27 10.72
CA GLU A 56 6.26 -0.94 9.95
C GLU A 56 6.37 -2.20 10.82
N GLN A 57 6.99 -2.12 12.01
CA GLN A 57 7.07 -3.25 12.94
C GLN A 57 5.69 -3.70 13.43
N THR A 58 4.80 -2.73 13.67
CA THR A 58 3.42 -3.00 14.11
C THR A 58 2.62 -3.65 12.98
N VAL A 59 2.68 -3.10 11.77
CA VAL A 59 1.96 -3.59 10.59
C VAL A 59 2.41 -4.99 10.19
N VAL A 60 3.73 -5.25 10.17
CA VAL A 60 4.28 -6.56 9.79
C VAL A 60 4.12 -7.59 10.91
N LYS A 61 3.71 -7.17 12.12
CA LYS A 61 3.66 -7.99 13.35
C LYS A 61 4.96 -8.72 13.63
N PHE A 62 6.08 -8.17 13.14
CA PHE A 62 7.40 -8.73 13.31
C PHE A 62 8.16 -7.86 14.29
N LYS A 63 8.35 -8.39 15.50
CA LYS A 63 9.29 -7.82 16.46
C LYS A 63 10.68 -8.17 15.98
N SER A 64 11.26 -7.31 15.14
CA SER A 64 12.68 -7.41 14.89
C SER A 64 13.42 -7.08 16.19
N ASN A 65 14.31 -7.96 16.61
CA ASN A 65 15.29 -7.67 17.67
C ASN A 65 16.44 -6.80 17.14
N ASP A 66 16.40 -6.40 15.86
CA ASP A 66 17.43 -5.57 15.26
C ASP A 66 17.44 -4.19 15.92
N PRO A 67 18.63 -3.67 16.25
CA PRO A 67 18.77 -2.33 16.78
C PRO A 67 18.20 -1.28 15.81
N PHE A 68 17.69 -0.18 16.35
CA PHE A 68 17.23 0.96 15.56
C PHE A 68 18.33 1.47 14.62
N ASP A 69 18.13 1.30 13.31
CA ASP A 69 18.97 1.90 12.27
C ASP A 69 18.33 3.19 11.74
N LYS A 70 18.82 4.33 12.25
CA LYS A 70 18.35 5.66 11.87
C LYS A 70 18.44 5.89 10.37
N GLU A 71 19.54 5.50 9.73
CA GLU A 71 19.83 5.82 8.32
C GLU A 71 18.99 4.96 7.38
N PHE A 72 18.79 3.68 7.73
CA PHE A 72 17.87 2.81 7.00
C PHE A 72 16.45 3.38 7.00
N PHE A 73 15.90 3.69 8.18
CA PHE A 73 14.53 4.20 8.26
C PHE A 73 14.38 5.63 7.76
N TRP A 74 15.45 6.44 7.78
CA TRP A 74 15.46 7.76 7.15
C TRP A 74 15.40 7.62 5.63
N THR A 75 16.18 6.70 5.07
CA THR A 75 16.14 6.38 3.63
C THR A 75 14.76 5.88 3.24
N ARG A 76 14.16 5.03 4.08
CA ARG A 76 12.80 4.52 3.87
C ARG A 76 11.77 5.64 3.85
N TYR A 77 11.78 6.52 4.85
CA TYR A 77 10.92 7.70 4.94
C TYR A 77 11.08 8.62 3.73
N SER A 78 12.31 9.02 3.41
CA SER A 78 12.59 9.98 2.35
C SER A 78 12.19 9.44 0.98
N ASN A 79 12.34 8.14 0.74
CA ASN A 79 11.85 7.48 -0.48
C ASN A 79 10.31 7.44 -0.54
N LEU A 80 9.62 7.09 0.55
CA LEU A 80 8.15 7.09 0.60
C LEU A 80 7.58 8.45 0.20
N VAL A 81 8.10 9.51 0.81
CA VAL A 81 7.65 10.88 0.54
C VAL A 81 8.05 11.32 -0.87
N SER A 82 9.28 11.03 -1.31
CA SER A 82 9.76 11.46 -2.62
C SER A 82 9.00 10.79 -3.77
N ASN A 83 8.63 9.52 -3.61
CA ASN A 83 7.83 8.79 -4.60
C ASN A 83 6.42 9.37 -4.76
N ARG A 84 5.85 9.93 -3.68
CA ARG A 84 4.48 10.46 -3.70
C ARG A 84 4.40 11.94 -4.06
N HIS A 85 5.37 12.74 -3.62
CA HIS A 85 5.30 14.20 -3.70
C HIS A 85 6.45 14.83 -4.50
N GLY A 86 7.29 14.01 -5.12
CA GLY A 86 8.43 14.45 -5.91
C GLY A 86 9.70 14.61 -5.09
N ARG A 87 10.81 14.82 -5.80
CA ARG A 87 12.15 14.92 -5.22
C ARG A 87 12.20 15.96 -4.10
N ASP A 88 12.90 15.62 -3.02
CA ASP A 88 13.15 16.52 -1.88
C ASP A 88 11.91 16.96 -1.07
N ALA A 89 10.74 16.34 -1.28
CA ALA A 89 9.52 16.69 -0.54
C ALA A 89 9.65 16.54 1.00
N TRP A 90 10.61 15.75 1.49
CA TRP A 90 10.96 15.69 2.91
C TRP A 90 11.49 17.03 3.47
N LYS A 91 12.09 17.90 2.65
CA LYS A 91 12.52 19.26 3.04
C LYS A 91 11.33 20.15 3.33
N MET A 92 10.32 20.09 2.46
CA MET A 92 9.07 20.84 2.63
C MET A 92 8.33 20.38 3.89
N ASN A 93 8.34 19.09 4.18
CA ASN A 93 7.75 18.55 5.40
C ASN A 93 8.46 19.06 6.67
N TYR A 94 9.79 19.17 6.64
CA TYR A 94 10.54 19.77 7.74
C TYR A 94 10.13 21.23 7.98
N GLU A 95 10.03 22.03 6.91
CA GLU A 95 9.57 23.42 6.99
C GLU A 95 8.12 23.54 7.53
N LYS A 96 7.22 22.65 7.12
CA LYS A 96 5.84 22.62 7.62
C LYS A 96 5.78 22.33 9.12
N ILE A 97 6.63 21.43 9.63
CA ILE A 97 6.70 21.14 11.06
C ILE A 97 7.24 22.36 11.83
N THR A 98 8.32 22.98 11.37
CA THR A 98 8.93 24.11 12.08
C THR A 98 8.06 25.37 12.07
N THR A 99 7.24 25.55 11.04
CA THR A 99 6.31 26.68 10.91
C THR A 99 4.91 26.40 11.48
N GLY A 100 4.59 25.14 11.79
CA GLY A 100 3.25 24.72 12.23
C GLY A 100 2.15 24.82 11.17
N LYS A 101 2.49 25.09 9.90
CA LYS A 101 1.53 25.19 8.79
C LYS A 101 0.95 23.82 8.43
N ASP A 102 -0.21 23.84 7.77
CA ASP A 102 -0.89 22.65 7.24
C ASP A 102 -1.13 21.53 8.29
N GLY A 103 -1.40 21.85 9.55
CA GLY A 103 -1.62 20.84 10.59
C GLY A 103 -0.35 20.19 11.15
N GLY A 104 0.83 20.70 10.75
CA GLY A 104 2.12 20.41 11.37
C GLY A 104 2.47 18.92 11.44
N LEU A 105 3.09 18.52 12.55
CA LEU A 105 3.58 17.17 12.76
C LEU A 105 2.46 16.12 12.72
N TYR A 106 1.32 16.38 13.34
CA TYR A 106 0.22 15.42 13.40
C TYR A 106 -0.28 15.03 12.01
N LYS A 107 -0.55 16.02 11.15
CA LYS A 107 -1.00 15.73 9.77
C LYS A 107 0.09 14.99 8.99
N LEU A 108 1.36 15.41 9.12
CA LEU A 108 2.46 14.73 8.47
C LEU A 108 2.55 13.25 8.88
N LEU A 109 2.46 12.94 10.18
CA LEU A 109 2.50 11.56 10.65
C LEU A 109 1.34 10.74 10.09
N LYS A 110 0.14 11.34 10.00
CA LYS A 110 -1.03 10.68 9.38
C LYS A 110 -0.82 10.41 7.90
N ASP A 111 -0.27 11.38 7.17
CA ASP A 111 0.03 11.23 5.73
C ASP A 111 1.09 10.15 5.51
N VAL A 112 2.12 10.08 6.36
CA VAL A 112 3.17 9.06 6.30
C VAL A 112 2.63 7.68 6.66
N ALA A 113 1.76 7.57 7.66
CA ALA A 113 1.08 6.33 7.99
C ALA A 113 0.27 5.80 6.78
N ALA A 114 -0.48 6.67 6.12
CA ALA A 114 -1.20 6.33 4.88
C ALA A 114 -0.24 5.90 3.74
N MET A 115 0.93 6.53 3.60
CA MET A 115 1.95 6.07 2.64
C MET A 115 2.48 4.67 2.94
N ILE A 116 2.71 4.35 4.22
CA ILE A 116 3.15 3.02 4.64
C ILE A 116 2.06 1.98 4.38
N LEU A 117 0.80 2.31 4.71
CA LEU A 117 -0.35 1.48 4.38
C LEU A 117 -0.40 1.13 2.88
N ASP A 118 -0.33 2.14 2.02
CA ASP A 118 -0.41 1.96 0.57
C ASP A 118 0.75 1.11 0.05
N ASP A 119 1.99 1.38 0.47
CA ASP A 119 3.15 0.60 0.04
C ASP A 119 3.08 -0.84 0.55
N ARG A 120 2.65 -1.07 1.80
CA ARG A 120 2.58 -2.42 2.39
C ARG A 120 1.46 -3.27 1.78
N SER A 121 0.24 -2.74 1.73
CA SER A 121 -0.89 -3.44 1.10
C SER A 121 -0.63 -3.71 -0.39
N GLY A 122 -0.08 -2.73 -1.11
CA GLY A 122 0.32 -2.89 -2.51
C GLY A 122 1.35 -3.99 -2.71
N ARG A 123 2.44 -4.01 -1.93
CA ARG A 123 3.46 -5.07 -2.01
C ARG A 123 2.90 -6.46 -1.72
N GLU A 124 2.01 -6.57 -0.74
CA GLU A 124 1.38 -7.83 -0.38
C GLU A 124 0.49 -8.37 -1.51
N ILE A 125 -0.33 -7.50 -2.10
CA ILE A 125 -1.18 -7.84 -3.25
C ILE A 125 -0.29 -8.24 -4.44
N SER A 126 0.70 -7.42 -4.80
CA SER A 126 1.63 -7.71 -5.90
C SER A 126 2.37 -9.03 -5.69
N ALA A 127 2.81 -9.35 -4.47
CA ALA A 127 3.48 -10.62 -4.20
C ALA A 127 2.54 -11.82 -4.39
N ARG A 128 1.27 -11.72 -3.98
CA ARG A 128 0.26 -12.78 -4.17
C ARG A 128 -0.09 -12.96 -5.65
N VAL A 129 -0.30 -11.86 -6.37
CA VAL A 129 -0.57 -11.86 -7.82
C VAL A 129 0.61 -12.44 -8.59
N TRP A 130 1.84 -12.01 -8.30
CA TRP A 130 3.05 -12.50 -8.97
C TRP A 130 3.24 -14.00 -8.75
N ARG A 131 3.13 -14.48 -7.50
CA ARG A 131 3.23 -15.93 -7.20
C ARG A 131 2.18 -16.75 -7.94
N PHE A 132 0.94 -16.25 -7.97
CA PHE A 132 -0.12 -16.91 -8.75
C PHE A 132 0.23 -16.94 -10.23
N TRP A 133 0.55 -15.79 -10.82
CA TRP A 133 0.76 -15.64 -12.25
C TRP A 133 1.95 -16.47 -12.77
N GLU A 134 3.06 -16.47 -12.03
CA GLU A 134 4.25 -17.24 -12.39
C GLU A 134 4.06 -18.75 -12.18
N SER A 135 3.06 -19.17 -11.40
CA SER A 135 2.71 -20.58 -11.23
C SER A 135 1.80 -21.14 -12.33
N LEU A 136 1.44 -20.34 -13.35
CA LEU A 136 0.60 -20.75 -14.47
C LEU A 136 1.42 -20.99 -15.73
N THR A 137 1.06 -22.04 -16.48
CA THR A 137 1.49 -22.23 -17.86
C THR A 137 0.85 -21.19 -18.79
N ASN A 138 1.37 -21.04 -20.01
CA ASN A 138 0.81 -20.09 -20.99
C ASN A 138 -0.66 -20.39 -21.34
N GLY A 139 -1.05 -21.67 -21.41
CA GLY A 139 -2.44 -22.07 -21.63
C GLY A 139 -3.34 -21.66 -20.47
N GLU A 140 -2.93 -21.99 -19.24
CA GLU A 140 -3.67 -21.61 -18.02
C GLU A 140 -3.78 -20.09 -17.85
N LYS A 141 -2.76 -19.33 -18.27
CA LYS A 141 -2.81 -17.85 -18.27
C LYS A 141 -3.94 -17.34 -19.16
N LEU A 142 -4.11 -17.88 -20.37
CA LEU A 142 -5.18 -17.48 -21.28
C LEU A 142 -6.56 -17.86 -20.71
N GLU A 143 -6.71 -19.10 -20.24
CA GLU A 143 -7.94 -19.59 -19.62
C GLU A 143 -8.35 -18.76 -18.39
N THR A 144 -7.38 -18.41 -17.55
CA THR A 144 -7.60 -17.57 -16.36
C THR A 144 -8.15 -16.19 -16.73
N VAL A 145 -7.61 -15.58 -17.80
CA VAL A 145 -8.08 -14.27 -18.25
C VAL A 145 -9.51 -14.34 -18.77
N ASP A 146 -9.82 -15.36 -19.57
CA ASP A 146 -11.16 -15.54 -20.12
C ASP A 146 -12.17 -15.87 -19.00
N GLU A 147 -11.78 -16.68 -18.01
CA GLU A 147 -12.57 -16.92 -16.79
C GLU A 147 -12.87 -15.61 -16.05
N PHE A 148 -11.85 -14.76 -15.86
CA PHE A 148 -12.02 -13.48 -15.17
C PHE A 148 -12.97 -12.53 -15.91
N LEU A 149 -12.80 -12.39 -17.22
CA LEU A 149 -13.68 -11.56 -18.05
C LEU A 149 -15.12 -12.07 -18.02
N GLN A 150 -15.32 -13.38 -18.13
CA GLN A 150 -16.65 -13.98 -18.11
C GLN A 150 -17.36 -13.76 -16.77
N LYS A 151 -16.66 -13.96 -15.65
CA LYS A 151 -17.27 -13.90 -14.31
C LYS A 151 -17.34 -12.47 -13.75
N PHE A 152 -16.33 -11.65 -13.97
CA PHE A 152 -16.15 -10.36 -13.29
C PHE A 152 -16.06 -9.18 -14.25
N GLY A 153 -16.02 -9.40 -15.56
CA GLY A 153 -15.91 -8.32 -16.55
C GLY A 153 -17.02 -7.27 -16.43
N HIS A 154 -18.23 -7.67 -16.03
CA HIS A 154 -19.36 -6.77 -15.83
C HIS A 154 -19.18 -5.78 -14.65
N LEU A 155 -18.24 -6.05 -13.73
CA LEU A 155 -17.92 -5.17 -12.60
C LEU A 155 -16.85 -4.15 -12.95
N LEU A 156 -16.15 -4.32 -14.09
CA LEU A 156 -15.02 -3.47 -14.43
C LEU A 156 -15.48 -2.23 -15.19
N PRO A 157 -14.77 -1.10 -15.01
CA PRO A 157 -14.92 0.07 -15.86
C PRO A 157 -14.75 -0.29 -17.34
N SER A 158 -15.47 0.42 -18.21
CA SER A 158 -15.50 0.15 -19.65
C SER A 158 -14.12 0.18 -20.31
N GLU A 159 -13.14 0.91 -19.74
CA GLU A 159 -11.76 0.95 -20.23
C GLU A 159 -11.09 -0.43 -20.22
N TYR A 160 -11.47 -1.31 -19.30
CA TYR A 160 -10.92 -2.66 -19.17
C TYR A 160 -11.60 -3.70 -20.08
N THR A 161 -12.84 -3.42 -20.51
CA THR A 161 -13.67 -4.36 -21.27
C THR A 161 -13.86 -3.95 -22.73
N SER A 162 -13.55 -2.71 -23.09
CA SER A 162 -13.57 -2.20 -24.47
C SER A 162 -12.69 -3.03 -25.41
N GLY A 163 -13.12 -3.14 -26.67
CA GLY A 163 -12.39 -3.91 -27.69
C GLY A 163 -12.23 -5.40 -27.34
N GLY A 164 -13.22 -5.99 -26.66
CA GLY A 164 -13.17 -7.38 -26.22
C GLY A 164 -12.19 -7.64 -25.06
N GLY A 165 -11.85 -6.60 -24.30
CA GLY A 165 -10.93 -6.69 -23.16
C GLY A 165 -9.46 -6.82 -23.55
N ALA A 166 -9.06 -6.38 -24.75
CA ALA A 166 -7.68 -6.49 -25.23
C ALA A 166 -6.65 -5.87 -24.26
N TYR A 167 -6.96 -4.72 -23.68
CA TYR A 167 -6.11 -4.09 -22.67
C TYR A 167 -5.91 -4.98 -21.43
N LEU A 168 -7.00 -5.54 -20.92
CA LEU A 168 -7.00 -6.44 -19.78
C LEU A 168 -6.19 -7.69 -20.09
N LYS A 169 -6.36 -8.30 -21.27
CA LYS A 169 -5.59 -9.48 -21.69
C LYS A 169 -4.08 -9.25 -21.67
N VAL A 170 -3.63 -8.10 -22.14
CA VAL A 170 -2.20 -7.75 -22.17
C VAL A 170 -1.66 -7.38 -20.77
N ASN A 171 -2.48 -6.74 -19.93
CA ASN A 171 -2.04 -6.20 -18.64
C ASN A 171 -2.62 -6.94 -17.44
N PHE A 172 -3.03 -8.19 -17.61
CA PHE A 172 -3.86 -8.88 -16.63
C PHE A 172 -3.30 -8.90 -15.19
N PRO A 173 -1.99 -9.15 -14.95
CA PRO A 173 -1.42 -9.05 -13.61
C PRO A 173 -1.62 -7.67 -12.98
N ARG A 174 -1.44 -6.59 -13.75
CA ARG A 174 -1.67 -5.22 -13.26
C ARG A 174 -3.13 -4.94 -12.98
N VAL A 175 -4.05 -5.59 -13.71
CA VAL A 175 -5.49 -5.51 -13.43
C VAL A 175 -5.80 -6.20 -12.11
N LEU A 176 -5.25 -7.39 -11.88
CA LEU A 176 -5.39 -8.12 -10.62
C LEU A 176 -4.82 -7.33 -9.44
N GLU A 177 -3.69 -6.64 -9.60
CA GLU A 177 -3.12 -5.79 -8.56
C GLU A 177 -4.01 -4.60 -8.18
N LYS A 178 -4.77 -4.05 -9.14
CA LYS A 178 -5.71 -2.95 -8.94
C LYS A 178 -7.10 -3.39 -8.49
N TYR A 179 -7.41 -4.67 -8.67
CA TYR A 179 -8.74 -5.22 -8.42
C TYR A 179 -9.25 -4.98 -6.99
N PRO A 180 -8.42 -5.08 -5.93
CA PRO A 180 -8.87 -4.78 -4.57
C PRO A 180 -9.35 -3.34 -4.40
N GLN A 181 -8.63 -2.34 -4.95
CA GLN A 181 -9.08 -0.95 -4.87
C GLN A 181 -10.39 -0.72 -5.64
N LEU A 182 -10.50 -1.28 -6.85
CA LEU A 182 -11.75 -1.22 -7.63
C LEU A 182 -12.93 -1.81 -6.84
N LEU A 183 -12.72 -2.94 -6.18
CA LEU A 183 -13.76 -3.58 -5.38
C LEU A 183 -14.19 -2.72 -4.18
N MET A 184 -13.25 -2.01 -3.54
CA MET A 184 -13.59 -1.05 -2.48
C MET A 184 -14.43 0.12 -3.00
N GLU A 185 -14.08 0.67 -4.17
CA GLU A 185 -14.83 1.75 -4.80
C GLU A 185 -16.26 1.32 -5.14
N ILE A 186 -16.41 0.12 -5.73
CA ILE A 186 -17.71 -0.47 -6.03
C ILE A 186 -18.52 -0.68 -4.74
N ARG A 187 -17.93 -1.29 -3.70
CA ARG A 187 -18.57 -1.49 -2.39
C ARG A 187 -19.05 -0.17 -1.78
N ARG A 188 -18.28 0.91 -1.91
CA ARG A 188 -18.66 2.24 -1.41
C ARG A 188 -19.78 2.89 -2.22
N ALA A 189 -19.84 2.67 -3.53
CA ALA A 189 -20.88 3.24 -4.39
C ALA A 189 -22.25 2.55 -4.23
N MET A 190 -22.31 1.37 -3.62
CA MET A 190 -23.54 0.60 -3.37
C MET A 190 -24.15 0.85 -1.98
N ILE A 191 -23.50 1.64 -1.13
CA ILE A 191 -23.96 2.03 0.22
C ILE A 191 -24.46 3.48 0.16
#